data_AF-A0A920H5M0-F1
#
_entry.id   AF-A0A920H5M0-F1
#
_cell.length_a   1.000
_cell.length_b   1.000
_cell.length_c   1.000
_cell.angle_alpha   90.00
_cell.angle_beta   90.00
_cell.angle_gamma   90.00
#
_symmetry.space_group_name_H-M   'P 1'
#
loop_
_entity.id
_entity.type
_entity.pdbx_description
1 polymer ?
#
loop_
_entity_poly.entity_id
_entity_poly.type
_entity_poly.pdbx_seq_one_letter_code
_entity_poly.pdbx_strand_id
1 'polypeptide(L)'
;MEPMDGECAPSNTINGENIKTCLSIAPDLCKSILDLNIFDHDTINEKLNQFIYGNRSIKSAIDVACYDAASKKVNKPLYQYLGGKINKNFILIIQLA
;
A
#
# COMPACT_ATOMS: atom_id res chain seq x y z
N MET A 1 -9.29 3.74 -16.84
CA MET A 1 -8.58 3.87 -15.56
C MET A 1 -7.78 2.59 -15.42
N GLU A 2 -6.45 2.66 -15.35
CA GLU A 2 -5.66 1.44 -15.12
C GLU A 2 -5.95 0.90 -13.70
N PRO A 3 -5.99 -0.43 -13.54
CA PRO A 3 -6.19 -1.05 -12.22
C PRO A 3 -5.02 -0.69 -11.29
N MET A 4 -5.35 -0.44 -10.02
CA MET A 4 -4.38 -0.22 -8.95
C MET A 4 -4.23 -1.50 -8.15
N ASP A 5 -2.99 -1.93 -7.91
CA ASP A 5 -2.71 -3.20 -7.25
C ASP A 5 -2.03 -2.97 -5.89
N GLY A 6 -2.59 -3.57 -4.84
CA GLY A 6 -2.03 -3.53 -3.49
C GLY A 6 -2.59 -4.68 -2.65
N GLU A 7 -1.74 -5.24 -1.79
CA GLU A 7 -2.09 -6.40 -0.97
C GLU A 7 -1.61 -6.26 0.47
N CYS A 8 -2.24 -6.99 1.38
CA CYS A 8 -1.76 -7.14 2.74
C CYS A 8 -2.13 -8.51 3.32
N ALA A 9 -1.31 -8.99 4.25
CA ALA A 9 -1.55 -10.19 5.03
C ALA A 9 -1.57 -9.82 6.52
N PRO A 10 -2.74 -9.48 7.09
CA PRO A 10 -2.84 -9.08 8.49
C PRO A 10 -2.55 -10.27 9.42
N SER A 11 -1.87 -9.99 10.53
CA SER A 11 -1.54 -10.98 11.55
C SER A 11 -2.05 -10.56 12.94
N ASN A 12 -2.80 -11.46 13.58
CA ASN A 12 -3.30 -11.25 14.94
C ASN A 12 -2.18 -11.10 15.96
N THR A 13 -1.08 -11.84 15.78
CA THR A 13 0.01 -11.90 16.76
C THR A 13 1.02 -10.78 16.60
N ILE A 14 1.15 -10.21 15.41
CA ILE A 14 2.11 -9.13 15.12
C ILE A 14 1.42 -7.76 15.13
N ASN A 15 0.33 -7.63 14.40
CA ASN A 15 -0.33 -6.34 14.15
C ASN A 15 -1.58 -6.16 15.02
N GLY A 16 -2.10 -7.24 15.62
CA GLY A 16 -3.41 -7.23 16.29
C GLY A 16 -4.58 -7.14 15.30
N GLU A 17 -4.35 -7.47 14.03
CA GLU A 17 -5.29 -7.29 12.92
C GLU A 17 -5.66 -8.65 12.32
N ASN A 18 -6.90 -8.79 11.84
CA ASN A 18 -7.33 -9.93 11.03
C ASN A 18 -7.96 -9.48 9.71
N ILE A 19 -8.12 -10.44 8.80
CA ILE A 19 -8.71 -10.22 7.48
C ILE A 19 -10.10 -9.56 7.58
N LYS A 20 -10.94 -10.01 8.52
CA LYS A 20 -12.31 -9.49 8.64
C LYS A 20 -12.33 -8.01 9.02
N THR A 21 -11.51 -7.61 9.99
CA THR A 21 -11.41 -6.20 10.40
C THR A 21 -10.85 -5.33 9.28
N CYS A 22 -9.79 -5.78 8.60
CA CYS A 22 -9.22 -5.07 7.46
C CYS A 22 -10.23 -4.88 6.33
N LEU A 23 -10.97 -5.94 5.96
CA LEU A 23 -12.00 -5.85 4.92
C LEU A 23 -13.17 -4.97 5.31
N SER A 24 -13.57 -4.96 6.59
CA SER A 24 -14.69 -4.12 7.04
C SER A 24 -14.41 -2.63 6.94
N ILE A 25 -13.15 -2.20 7.14
CA ILE A 25 -12.78 -0.78 7.16
C ILE A 25 -12.26 -0.26 5.81
N ALA A 26 -11.84 -1.17 4.91
CA ALA A 26 -11.26 -0.81 3.62
C ALA A 26 -12.14 0.16 2.79
N PRO A 27 -13.47 -0.05 2.65
CA PRO A 27 -14.31 0.86 1.87
C PRO A 27 -14.29 2.30 2.39
N ASP A 28 -14.27 2.49 3.72
CA ASP A 28 -14.31 3.83 4.31
C ASP A 28 -12.94 4.50 4.28
N LEU A 29 -11.85 3.74 4.43
CA LEU A 29 -10.50 4.24 4.16
C LEU A 29 -10.37 4.73 2.71
N CYS A 30 -10.83 3.95 1.73
CA CYS A 30 -10.79 4.35 0.32
C CYS A 30 -11.62 5.62 0.06
N LYS A 31 -12.81 5.75 0.66
CA LYS A 31 -13.60 6.99 0.57
C LYS A 31 -12.88 8.18 1.18
N SER A 32 -12.13 7.98 2.27
CA SER A 32 -11.44 9.07 2.97
C SER A 32 -10.37 9.77 2.13
N ILE A 33 -9.83 9.05 1.13
CA ILE A 33 -8.79 9.53 0.21
C ILE A 33 -9.30 9.74 -1.22
N LEU A 34 -10.62 9.63 -1.44
CA LEU A 34 -11.21 9.88 -2.75
C LEU A 34 -10.95 11.35 -3.16
N ASP A 35 -10.77 11.57 -4.45
CA ASP A 35 -10.48 12.89 -5.06
C ASP A 35 -9.15 13.54 -4.65
N LEU A 36 -8.33 12.87 -3.84
CA LEU A 36 -6.97 13.32 -3.57
C LEU A 36 -6.06 13.16 -4.79
N ASN A 37 -5.05 14.03 -4.87
CA ASN A 37 -4.01 13.90 -5.88
C ASN A 37 -3.16 12.66 -5.59
N ILE A 38 -3.19 11.69 -6.50
CA ILE A 38 -2.45 10.43 -6.36
C ILE A 38 -0.92 10.57 -6.35
N PHE A 39 -0.40 11.74 -6.73
CA PHE A 39 1.03 12.05 -6.64
C PHE A 39 1.43 12.63 -5.28
N ASP A 40 0.47 12.94 -4.41
CA ASP A 40 0.67 13.52 -3.08
C ASP A 40 0.56 12.41 -2.01
N HIS A 41 1.57 11.55 -1.98
CA HIS A 41 1.60 10.38 -1.09
C HIS A 41 1.59 10.75 0.38
N ASP A 42 2.21 11.87 0.75
CA ASP A 42 2.23 12.37 2.13
C ASP A 42 0.81 12.71 2.61
N THR A 43 0.04 13.44 1.79
CA THR A 43 -1.35 13.79 2.11
C THR A 43 -2.24 12.55 2.21
N ILE A 44 -2.07 11.58 1.29
CA ILE A 44 -2.82 10.31 1.34
C ILE A 44 -2.51 9.56 2.64
N ASN A 45 -1.22 9.43 2.99
CA ASN A 45 -0.79 8.72 4.19
C ASN A 45 -1.30 9.41 5.47
N GLU A 46 -1.20 10.73 5.54
CA GLU A 46 -1.73 11.51 6.65
C GLU A 46 -3.23 11.30 6.80
N LYS A 47 -3.99 11.35 5.70
CA LYS A 47 -5.44 11.17 5.71
C LYS A 47 -5.84 9.79 6.23
N LEU A 48 -5.15 8.73 5.78
CA LEU A 48 -5.36 7.37 6.28
C LEU A 48 -5.04 7.26 7.78
N ASN A 49 -4.00 7.95 8.25
CA ASN A 49 -3.61 7.94 9.66
C ASN A 49 -4.57 8.72 10.57
N GLN A 50 -5.12 9.83 10.08
CA GLN A 50 -6.16 10.58 10.78
C GLN A 50 -7.48 9.82 10.85
N PHE A 51 -7.80 9.01 9.83
CA PHE A 51 -9.07 8.27 9.76
C PHE A 51 -9.21 7.21 10.86
N ILE A 52 -8.15 6.44 11.14
CA ILE A 52 -8.19 5.37 12.16
C ILE A 52 -6.79 5.13 12.76
N TYR A 53 -6.70 4.91 14.06
CA TYR A 53 -5.45 4.47 14.70
C TYR A 53 -5.20 2.97 14.41
N GLY A 54 -3.94 2.59 14.18
CA GLY A 54 -3.58 1.21 13.82
C GLY A 54 -4.00 0.84 12.40
N ASN A 55 -4.47 -0.40 12.19
CA ASN A 55 -4.90 -0.94 10.89
C ASN A 55 -3.82 -0.79 9.81
N ARG A 56 -2.58 -1.04 10.20
CA ARG A 56 -1.38 -0.82 9.39
C ARG A 56 -1.36 -1.71 8.16
N SER A 57 -1.87 -2.94 8.25
CA SER A 57 -1.87 -3.87 7.12
C SER A 57 -2.72 -3.34 5.98
N ILE A 58 -3.97 -2.96 6.24
CA ILE A 58 -4.86 -2.46 5.18
C ILE A 58 -4.42 -1.09 4.64
N LYS A 59 -3.90 -0.21 5.51
CA LYS A 59 -3.33 1.07 5.07
C LYS A 59 -2.14 0.86 4.14
N SER A 60 -1.27 -0.11 4.44
CA SER A 60 -0.15 -0.46 3.57
C SER A 60 -0.61 -0.96 2.20
N ALA A 61 -1.69 -1.76 2.13
CA ALA A 61 -2.23 -2.20 0.85
C ALA A 61 -2.74 -1.02 0.00
N ILE A 62 -3.46 -0.09 0.64
CA ILE A 62 -3.98 1.12 -0.02
C ILE A 62 -2.83 2.02 -0.48
N ASP A 63 -1.83 2.24 0.37
CA ASP A 63 -0.63 3.04 0.07
C ASP A 63 0.11 2.48 -1.15
N VAL A 64 0.39 1.18 -1.17
CA VAL A 64 1.04 0.51 -2.31
C VAL A 64 0.20 0.64 -3.58
N ALA A 65 -1.12 0.53 -3.51
CA ALA A 65 -2.01 0.73 -4.66
C ALA A 65 -1.94 2.16 -5.21
N CYS A 66 -1.85 3.18 -4.33
CA CYS A 66 -1.65 4.57 -4.74
C CYS A 66 -0.30 4.76 -5.45
N TYR A 67 0.78 4.18 -4.92
CA TYR A 67 2.11 4.19 -5.53
C TYR A 67 2.15 3.48 -6.89
N ASP A 68 1.55 2.29 -6.98
CA ASP A 68 1.43 1.52 -8.22
C ASP A 68 0.74 2.35 -9.31
N ALA A 69 -0.41 2.93 -8.99
CA ALA A 69 -1.16 3.77 -9.91
C ALA A 69 -0.45 5.07 -10.31
N ALA A 70 0.24 5.72 -9.36
CA ALA A 70 1.06 6.90 -9.65
C ALA A 70 2.20 6.55 -10.63
N SER A 71 2.86 5.40 -10.43
CA SER A 71 3.93 4.92 -11.30
C SER A 71 3.44 4.57 -12.71
N LYS A 72 2.29 3.88 -12.81
CA LYS A 72 1.59 3.59 -14.07
C LYS A 72 1.22 4.86 -14.83
N LYS A 73 0.70 5.90 -14.15
CA LYS A 73 0.37 7.20 -14.77
C LYS A 73 1.57 7.92 -15.39
N VAL A 74 2.77 7.75 -14.85
CA VAL A 74 4.01 8.32 -15.42
C VAL A 74 4.78 7.31 -16.27
N ASN A 75 4.17 6.16 -16.57
CA ASN A 75 4.73 5.07 -17.36
C ASN A 75 6.13 4.63 -16.88
N LYS A 76 6.27 4.45 -15.57
CA LYS A 76 7.51 3.97 -14.93
C LYS A 76 7.22 2.73 -14.10
N PRO A 77 8.12 1.74 -14.10
CA PRO A 77 8.15 0.73 -13.05
C PRO A 77 8.23 1.38 -11.67
N LEU A 78 7.53 0.84 -10.68
CA LEU A 78 7.46 1.43 -9.33
C LEU A 78 8.84 1.69 -8.71
N TYR A 79 9.81 0.77 -8.87
CA TYR A 79 11.16 0.99 -8.35
C TYR A 79 11.83 2.24 -8.95
N GLN A 80 11.58 2.57 -10.23
CA GLN A 80 12.12 3.78 -10.86
C GLN A 80 11.36 5.02 -10.41
N TYR A 81 10.05 4.89 -10.21
CA TYR A 81 9.22 5.96 -9.66
C TYR A 81 9.73 6.38 -8.27
N LEU A 82 10.13 5.40 -7.44
CA LEU A 82 10.73 5.61 -6.12
C LEU A 82 12.22 6.03 -6.16
N GLY A 83 12.81 6.28 -7.34
CA GLY A 83 14.20 6.70 -7.49
C GLY A 83 15.25 5.57 -7.42
N GLY A 84 14.81 4.32 -7.38
CA GLY A 84 15.66 3.14 -7.33
C GLY A 84 16.39 2.83 -8.64
N LYS A 85 17.51 2.12 -8.52
CA LYS A 85 18.27 1.54 -9.64
C LYS A 85 18.45 0.04 -9.38
N ILE A 86 18.28 -0.79 -10.41
CA ILE A 86 18.57 -2.23 -10.31
C ILE A 86 20.08 -2.41 -10.44
N ASN A 87 20.78 -2.50 -9.33
CA ASN A 87 22.24 -2.71 -9.28
C ASN A 87 22.65 -3.94 -8.45
N LYS A 88 21.69 -4.73 -7.97
CA LYS A 88 21.92 -5.89 -7.11
C LYS A 88 21.00 -7.03 -7.53
N ASN A 89 21.58 -8.22 -7.63
CA ASN A 89 20.84 -9.47 -7.75
C ASN A 89 20.62 -10.04 -6.35
N PHE A 90 19.36 -10.30 -6.00
CA PHE A 90 18.99 -10.96 -4.75
C PHE A 90 18.93 -12.48 -4.96
N ILE A 91 19.50 -13.24 -4.03
CA ILE A 91 19.43 -14.70 -4.02
C ILE A 91 18.30 -15.09 -3.07
N LEU A 92 17.37 -15.92 -3.55
CA LEU A 92 16.29 -16.46 -2.74
C LEU A 92 16.85 -17.49 -1.74
N ILE A 93 16.73 -17.21 -0.44
CA ILE A 93 17.11 -18.14 0.64
C ILE A 93 15.89 -18.96 1.08
N ILE A 94 15.60 -20.06 0.38
CA ILE A 94 14.59 -21.02 0.83
C ILE A 94 15.24 -21.95 1.86
N GLN A 95 15.07 -21.65 3.14
CA GLN A 95 15.26 -22.65 4.19
C GLN A 95 13.94 -23.42 4.30
N LEU A 96 13.87 -24.58 3.67
CA LEU A 96 12.79 -25.54 3.93
C LEU A 96 12.84 -25.88 5.42
N ALA A 97 11.80 -25.52 6.15
CA ALA A 97 11.52 -26.01 7.50
C ALA A 97 10.60 -27.22 7.42
#